data_AF-A0A843TE52-F1
#
_entry.id   AF-A0A843TE52-F1
#
_cell.length_a   1.000
_cell.length_b   1.000
_cell.length_c   1.000
_cell.angle_alpha   90.00
_cell.angle_beta   90.00
_cell.angle_gamma   90.00
#
_symmetry.space_group_name_H-M   'P 1'
#
loop_
_entity.id
_entity.type
_entity.pdbx_description
1 polymer ?
#
loop_
_entity_poly.entity_id
_entity_poly.type
_entity_poly.pdbx_seq_one_letter_code
_entity_poly.pdbx_strand_id
1 'polypeptide(L)'
;MLALISIAVDGCRPRDGARPEETSVRRGGDLLVGRDNVALRDTVPGDVIVAGGSIGFTGSAGGDFLGAGGEQRISGRIAGSVRAAGGDVQLQAAVGRNVALAGGHVDLEQSAVIAGNAYLAGGEIEVDGAVNGFLEASGGEISLDGTIGRDARVRARRLRIGPGARIGGNLEHNVATGNLTIDPAAQIAGEVIARRPPTRTFLWVLRVAWYLGFLATGAIAVALFPRLADAARQSITRRPWAAVGFGVLWIIAMPVAAALVAITIVGIPLALILFALYVISLYLGRAVVALWLGRFLLGSRARPERTGLVLSFLGGGLVLLLLSIVPLVGGMITLIATLVGLGAGALVLARRSVETVPS
;
A
#
# COMPACT_ATOMS: atom_id res chain seq x y z
N MET A 1 3.26 -17.76 4.30
CA MET A 1 3.78 -16.42 4.68
C MET A 1 3.91 -16.26 6.20
N LEU A 2 2.91 -16.62 7.02
CA LEU A 2 3.00 -16.52 8.48
C LEU A 2 3.91 -17.59 9.16
N ALA A 3 4.08 -18.78 8.57
CA ALA A 3 4.97 -19.82 9.11
C ALA A 3 6.47 -19.53 8.91
N LEU A 4 6.84 -18.63 7.98
CA LEU A 4 8.23 -18.27 7.67
C LEU A 4 8.79 -17.20 8.63
N ILE A 5 7.92 -16.38 9.23
CA ILE A 5 8.33 -15.37 10.22
C ILE A 5 8.64 -16.03 11.57
N SER A 6 7.98 -17.15 11.91
CA SER A 6 8.21 -17.83 13.20
C SER A 6 9.62 -18.40 13.31
N ILE A 7 10.18 -18.96 12.23
CA ILE A 7 11.53 -19.56 12.25
C ILE A 7 12.62 -18.48 12.33
N ALA A 8 12.39 -17.32 11.69
CA ALA A 8 13.33 -16.19 11.77
C ALA A 8 13.30 -15.49 13.13
N VAL A 9 12.16 -15.49 13.83
CA VAL A 9 12.00 -14.82 15.13
C VAL A 9 12.42 -15.73 16.30
N ASP A 10 12.21 -17.05 16.22
CA ASP A 10 12.62 -17.97 17.30
C ASP A 10 14.14 -18.13 17.44
N GLY A 11 14.92 -17.79 16.42
CA GLY A 11 16.39 -17.73 16.49
C GLY A 11 16.95 -16.51 17.24
N CYS A 12 16.11 -15.53 17.60
CA CYS A 12 16.55 -14.26 18.16
C CYS A 12 16.52 -14.19 19.70
N ARG A 13 16.22 -15.29 20.39
CA ARG A 13 16.42 -15.39 21.84
C ARG A 13 17.82 -15.92 22.14
N PRO A 14 18.72 -15.11 22.75
CA PRO A 14 19.98 -15.62 23.23
C PRO A 14 19.69 -16.60 24.38
N ARG A 15 19.74 -17.91 24.07
CA ARG A 15 19.98 -18.92 25.09
C ARG A 15 21.48 -18.94 25.33
N ASP A 16 21.84 -18.74 26.59
CA ASP A 16 23.20 -18.67 27.09
C ASP A 16 24.12 -19.75 26.48
N GLY A 17 25.24 -19.33 25.92
CA GLY A 17 26.44 -20.17 25.78
C GLY A 17 26.56 -21.09 24.57
N ALA A 18 25.64 -21.09 23.60
CA ALA A 18 25.81 -21.88 22.36
C ALA A 18 26.39 -21.01 21.23
N ARG A 19 27.51 -21.47 20.64
CA ARG A 19 28.04 -20.94 19.37
C ARG A 19 26.92 -20.99 18.30
N PRO A 20 26.81 -20.02 17.39
CA PRO A 20 25.77 -20.03 16.37
C PRO A 20 25.83 -21.36 15.60
N GLU A 21 24.80 -22.18 15.75
CA GLU A 21 24.70 -23.49 15.11
C GLU A 21 24.66 -23.32 13.60
N GLU A 22 25.76 -23.74 12.97
CA GLU A 22 25.94 -23.85 11.54
C GLU A 22 24.84 -24.71 10.90
N THR A 23 23.76 -24.09 10.43
CA THR A 23 22.62 -24.83 9.90
C THR A 23 22.69 -24.85 8.37
N SER A 24 23.30 -25.91 7.81
CA SER A 24 23.11 -26.30 6.41
C SER A 24 22.21 -27.53 6.36
N VAL A 25 21.07 -27.42 5.68
CA VAL A 25 20.08 -28.50 5.59
C VAL A 25 19.83 -28.81 4.13
N ARG A 26 19.95 -30.08 3.76
CA ARG A 26 19.57 -30.57 2.43
C ARG A 26 18.23 -31.30 2.53
N ARG A 27 17.23 -30.88 1.77
CA ARG A 27 15.91 -31.55 1.70
C ARG A 27 15.50 -31.71 0.25
N GLY A 28 15.26 -32.95 -0.19
CA GLY A 28 14.62 -33.21 -1.48
C GLY A 28 15.35 -32.67 -2.72
N GLY A 29 16.66 -32.36 -2.62
CA GLY A 29 17.45 -31.74 -3.69
C GLY A 29 17.81 -30.28 -3.44
N ASP A 30 17.10 -29.63 -2.51
CA ASP A 30 17.27 -28.23 -2.15
C ASP A 30 18.34 -28.06 -1.07
N LEU A 31 19.02 -26.91 -1.11
CA LEU A 31 20.04 -26.50 -0.16
C LEU A 31 19.57 -25.26 0.60
N LEU A 32 19.47 -25.38 1.92
CA LEU A 32 19.18 -24.27 2.82
C LEU A 32 20.41 -23.95 3.66
N VAL A 33 20.88 -22.70 3.65
CA VAL A 33 22.06 -22.25 4.41
C VAL A 33 21.78 -20.91 5.08
N GLY A 34 21.99 -20.84 6.40
CA GLY A 34 21.95 -19.59 7.16
C GLY A 34 23.26 -19.40 7.93
N ARG A 35 24.13 -18.47 7.49
CA ARG A 35 25.42 -18.15 8.14
C ARG A 35 25.85 -16.72 7.81
N ASP A 36 26.70 -16.10 8.62
CA ASP A 36 27.18 -14.73 8.35
C ASP A 36 27.94 -14.62 7.04
N ASN A 37 28.84 -15.57 6.75
CA ASN A 37 29.56 -15.63 5.48
C ASN A 37 29.25 -16.97 4.80
N VAL A 38 28.70 -16.91 3.59
CA VAL A 38 28.31 -18.08 2.81
C VAL A 38 29.07 -18.08 1.49
N ALA A 39 29.88 -19.11 1.26
CA ALA A 39 30.55 -19.32 -0.02
C ALA A 39 30.14 -20.69 -0.59
N LEU A 40 29.26 -20.69 -1.58
CA LEU A 40 28.69 -21.88 -2.20
C LEU A 40 29.25 -22.09 -3.60
N ARG A 41 29.96 -23.21 -3.78
CA ARG A 41 30.57 -23.62 -5.05
C ARG A 41 29.97 -24.90 -5.63
N ASP A 42 29.12 -25.57 -4.86
CA ASP A 42 28.59 -26.88 -5.21
C ASP A 42 27.49 -26.81 -6.27
N THR A 43 27.27 -27.94 -6.93
CA THR A 43 26.09 -28.15 -7.77
C THR A 43 24.92 -28.63 -6.93
N VAL A 44 23.86 -27.83 -6.89
CA VAL A 44 22.61 -28.09 -6.17
C VAL A 44 21.55 -28.50 -7.19
N PRO A 45 21.04 -29.76 -7.15
CA PRO A 45 20.03 -30.22 -8.10
C PRO A 45 18.71 -29.45 -8.04
N GLY A 46 18.32 -28.98 -6.86
CA GLY A 46 17.11 -28.20 -6.62
C GLY A 46 17.39 -26.73 -6.35
N ASP A 47 16.64 -26.17 -5.41
CA ASP A 47 16.69 -24.76 -5.06
C ASP A 47 17.83 -24.43 -4.08
N VAL A 48 18.40 -23.23 -4.20
CA VAL A 48 19.38 -22.68 -3.26
C VAL A 48 18.69 -21.57 -2.47
N ILE A 49 18.53 -21.77 -1.17
CA ILE A 49 17.94 -20.80 -0.25
C ILE A 49 19.01 -20.41 0.76
N VAL A 50 19.46 -19.16 0.69
CA VAL A 50 20.59 -18.68 1.47
C VAL A 50 20.28 -17.36 2.16
N ALA A 51 20.66 -17.28 3.44
CA ALA A 51 20.62 -16.05 4.21
C ALA A 51 21.95 -15.82 4.93
N GLY A 52 22.44 -14.58 4.92
CA GLY A 52 23.74 -14.24 5.52
C GLY A 52 24.13 -12.77 5.42
N GLY A 53 25.27 -12.40 6.02
CA GLY A 53 25.85 -11.06 5.87
C GLY A 53 26.52 -10.88 4.50
N SER A 54 27.35 -11.84 4.10
CA SER A 54 28.01 -11.90 2.78
C SER A 54 27.75 -13.26 2.13
N ILE A 55 27.23 -13.24 0.90
CA ILE A 55 26.86 -14.44 0.14
C ILE A 55 27.60 -14.43 -1.20
N GLY A 56 28.44 -15.44 -1.41
CA GLY A 56 29.05 -15.74 -2.70
C GLY A 56 28.53 -17.07 -3.25
N PHE A 57 27.93 -17.04 -4.44
CA PHE A 57 27.48 -18.24 -5.15
C PHE A 57 28.15 -18.34 -6.52
N THR A 58 29.00 -19.35 -6.69
CA THR A 58 29.69 -19.64 -7.97
C THR A 58 29.36 -21.03 -8.52
N GLY A 59 28.52 -21.79 -7.82
CA GLY A 59 28.09 -23.12 -8.22
C GLY A 59 27.01 -23.14 -9.30
N SER A 60 26.27 -24.25 -9.37
CA SER A 60 25.09 -24.35 -10.24
C SER A 60 23.85 -24.77 -9.46
N ALA A 61 22.71 -24.12 -9.74
CA ALA A 61 21.41 -24.44 -9.17
C ALA A 61 20.50 -24.99 -10.27
N GLY A 62 20.00 -26.22 -10.10
CA GLY A 62 19.04 -26.85 -11.00
C GLY A 62 17.62 -26.28 -10.85
N GLY A 63 17.34 -25.63 -9.72
CA GLY A 63 16.12 -24.88 -9.44
C GLY A 63 16.34 -23.37 -9.35
N ASP A 64 15.67 -22.73 -8.40
CA ASP A 64 15.70 -21.29 -8.11
C ASP A 64 16.83 -20.93 -7.13
N PHE A 65 17.30 -19.68 -7.18
CA PHE A 65 18.14 -19.08 -6.16
C PHE A 65 17.33 -18.05 -5.37
N LEU A 66 17.26 -18.20 -4.06
CA LEU A 66 16.64 -17.27 -3.12
C LEU A 66 17.69 -16.80 -2.11
N GLY A 67 18.09 -15.54 -2.20
CA GLY A 67 19.13 -14.94 -1.35
C GLY A 67 18.61 -13.76 -0.52
N ALA A 68 18.99 -13.70 0.74
CA ALA A 68 18.78 -12.52 1.57
C ALA A 68 20.05 -12.20 2.38
N GLY A 69 20.70 -11.08 2.08
CA GLY A 69 21.93 -10.72 2.77
C GLY A 69 22.50 -9.35 2.43
N GLY A 70 23.48 -8.90 3.21
CA GLY A 70 24.08 -7.57 3.08
C GLY A 70 24.77 -7.37 1.73
N GLU A 71 25.74 -8.22 1.42
CA GLU A 71 26.44 -8.28 0.13
C GLU A 71 26.16 -9.64 -0.53
N GLN A 72 25.81 -9.63 -1.82
CA GLN A 72 25.50 -10.85 -2.57
C GLN A 72 26.18 -10.81 -3.93
N ARG A 73 27.07 -11.77 -4.19
CA ARG A 73 27.69 -11.97 -5.50
C ARG A 73 27.29 -13.32 -6.07
N ILE A 74 26.56 -13.30 -7.17
CA ILE A 74 25.95 -14.49 -7.79
C ILE A 74 26.56 -14.65 -9.19
N SER A 75 27.60 -15.47 -9.30
CA SER A 75 28.37 -15.67 -10.56
C SER A 75 28.21 -17.08 -11.17
N GLY A 76 27.27 -17.86 -10.65
CA GLY A 76 27.03 -19.25 -11.06
C GLY A 76 26.10 -19.43 -12.27
N ARG A 77 25.56 -20.65 -12.43
CA ARG A 77 24.46 -20.93 -13.37
C ARG A 77 23.19 -21.27 -12.59
N ILE A 78 22.08 -20.60 -12.88
CA ILE A 78 20.78 -20.84 -12.26
C ILE A 78 19.80 -21.28 -13.35
N ALA A 79 19.36 -22.53 -13.34
CA ALA A 79 18.40 -23.02 -14.33
C ALA A 79 17.00 -22.42 -14.13
N GLY A 80 16.64 -22.09 -12.89
CA GLY A 80 15.39 -21.45 -12.53
C GLY A 80 15.46 -19.92 -12.52
N SER A 81 14.86 -19.32 -11.50
CA SER A 81 14.75 -17.88 -11.28
C SER A 81 15.66 -17.44 -10.13
N VAL A 82 16.14 -16.19 -10.16
CA VAL A 82 16.86 -15.58 -9.04
C VAL A 82 15.95 -14.60 -8.33
N ARG A 83 15.87 -14.71 -7.00
CA ARG A 83 15.22 -13.73 -6.12
C ARG A 83 16.23 -13.36 -5.05
N ALA A 84 16.73 -12.14 -5.04
CA ALA A 84 17.72 -11.72 -4.06
C ALA A 84 17.39 -10.33 -3.49
N ALA A 85 17.58 -10.17 -2.18
CA ALA A 85 17.35 -8.90 -1.50
C ALA A 85 18.52 -8.55 -0.57
N GLY A 86 19.09 -7.36 -0.70
CA GLY A 86 20.31 -7.00 0.05
C GLY A 86 20.69 -5.53 0.06
N GLY A 87 21.85 -5.21 0.62
CA GLY A 87 22.45 -3.88 0.51
C GLY A 87 23.10 -3.69 -0.85
N ASP A 88 23.92 -4.66 -1.24
CA ASP A 88 24.62 -4.76 -2.52
C ASP A 88 24.34 -6.12 -3.15
N VAL A 89 23.82 -6.14 -4.39
CA VAL A 89 23.47 -7.36 -5.10
C VAL A 89 24.05 -7.32 -6.51
N GLN A 90 25.08 -8.12 -6.74
CA GLN A 90 25.78 -8.28 -8.02
C GLN A 90 25.43 -9.63 -8.65
N LEU A 91 24.91 -9.59 -9.87
CA LEU A 91 24.55 -10.76 -10.66
C LEU A 91 25.47 -10.85 -11.87
N GLN A 92 26.24 -11.94 -11.94
CA GLN A 92 27.16 -12.32 -13.02
C GLN A 92 26.82 -13.73 -13.53
N ALA A 93 25.54 -14.04 -13.66
CA ALA A 93 25.07 -15.40 -13.85
C ALA A 93 24.17 -15.57 -15.08
N ALA A 94 24.21 -16.78 -15.66
CA ALA A 94 23.20 -17.22 -16.60
C ALA A 94 21.97 -17.72 -15.83
N VAL A 95 20.83 -17.06 -16.04
CA VAL A 95 19.54 -17.36 -15.38
C VAL A 95 18.54 -17.85 -16.41
N GLY A 96 18.06 -19.08 -16.25
CA GLY A 96 17.18 -19.75 -17.21
C GLY A 96 15.74 -19.23 -17.24
N ARG A 97 15.31 -18.51 -16.19
CA ARG A 97 13.98 -17.89 -16.11
C ARG A 97 14.07 -16.40 -15.74
N ASN A 98 13.44 -15.99 -14.65
CA ASN A 98 13.28 -14.59 -14.28
C ASN A 98 14.23 -14.18 -13.17
N VAL A 99 14.48 -12.89 -13.08
CA VAL A 99 15.29 -12.28 -12.01
C VAL A 99 14.44 -11.26 -11.27
N ALA A 100 14.47 -11.30 -9.94
CA ALA A 100 13.91 -10.26 -9.08
C ALA A 100 14.97 -9.85 -8.04
N LEU A 101 15.55 -8.66 -8.18
CA LEU A 101 16.58 -8.15 -7.27
C LEU A 101 16.08 -6.89 -6.57
N ALA A 102 16.36 -6.80 -5.27
CA ALA A 102 16.05 -5.62 -4.48
C ALA A 102 17.26 -5.21 -3.63
N GLY A 103 17.72 -3.97 -3.70
CA GLY A 103 18.78 -3.52 -2.79
C GLY A 103 19.13 -2.04 -2.81
N GLY A 104 20.18 -1.67 -2.08
CA GLY A 104 20.73 -0.32 -2.14
C GLY A 104 21.41 -0.07 -3.49
N HIS A 105 22.30 -0.99 -3.86
CA HIS A 105 22.98 -1.07 -5.14
C HIS A 105 22.65 -2.43 -5.79
N VAL A 106 22.21 -2.42 -7.04
CA VAL A 106 21.87 -3.62 -7.81
C VAL A 106 22.59 -3.56 -9.14
N ASP A 107 23.43 -4.55 -9.41
CA ASP A 107 24.25 -4.61 -10.62
C ASP A 107 23.98 -5.92 -11.37
N LEU A 108 23.52 -5.78 -12.61
CA LEU A 108 23.47 -6.85 -13.60
C LEU A 108 24.65 -6.67 -14.55
N GLU A 109 25.76 -7.32 -14.22
CA GLU A 109 27.00 -7.15 -14.97
C GLU A 109 26.89 -7.69 -16.41
N GLN A 110 27.84 -7.29 -17.26
CA GLN A 110 27.88 -7.66 -18.67
C GLN A 110 27.84 -9.18 -18.95
N SER A 111 28.32 -9.98 -18.00
CA SER A 111 28.31 -11.45 -18.09
C SER A 111 26.96 -12.09 -17.74
N ALA A 112 26.03 -11.33 -17.15
CA ALA A 112 24.72 -11.82 -16.78
C ALA A 112 23.83 -11.99 -18.02
N VAL A 113 23.18 -13.16 -18.11
CA VAL A 113 22.23 -13.46 -19.19
C VAL A 113 20.95 -14.01 -18.59
N ILE A 114 19.88 -13.22 -18.66
CA ILE A 114 18.55 -13.54 -18.14
C ILE A 114 17.69 -13.97 -19.32
N ALA A 115 17.32 -15.25 -19.37
CA ALA A 115 16.50 -15.77 -20.46
C ALA A 115 15.03 -15.29 -20.41
N GLY A 116 14.52 -14.97 -19.22
CA GLY A 116 13.18 -14.42 -19.00
C GLY A 116 13.18 -12.93 -18.70
N ASN A 117 12.35 -12.51 -17.73
CA ASN A 117 12.16 -11.11 -17.35
C ASN A 117 13.04 -10.72 -16.15
N ALA A 118 13.38 -9.43 -16.06
CA ALA A 118 14.11 -8.86 -14.93
C ALA A 118 13.26 -7.80 -14.21
N TYR A 119 13.14 -7.93 -12.89
CA TYR A 119 12.43 -7.01 -11.99
C TYR A 119 13.42 -6.47 -10.97
N LEU A 120 13.79 -5.19 -11.09
CA LEU A 120 14.87 -4.59 -10.31
C LEU A 120 14.33 -3.44 -9.47
N ALA A 121 14.67 -3.41 -8.19
CA ALA A 121 14.33 -2.32 -7.30
C ALA A 121 15.57 -1.89 -6.50
N GLY A 122 15.92 -0.61 -6.52
CA GLY A 122 17.03 -0.17 -5.68
C GLY A 122 17.31 1.32 -5.65
N GLY A 123 18.31 1.73 -4.87
CA GLY A 123 18.77 3.11 -4.85
C GLY A 123 19.48 3.47 -6.15
N GLU A 124 20.42 2.62 -6.52
CA GLU A 124 21.20 2.65 -7.75
C GLU A 124 21.09 1.29 -8.45
N ILE A 125 20.82 1.31 -9.75
CA ILE A 125 20.66 0.11 -10.57
C ILE A 125 21.50 0.26 -11.83
N GLU A 126 22.41 -0.68 -12.07
CA GLU A 126 23.20 -0.80 -13.29
C GLU A 126 22.81 -2.08 -14.03
N VAL A 127 22.57 -1.96 -15.33
CA VAL A 127 22.17 -3.09 -16.19
C VAL A 127 23.04 -3.10 -17.43
N ASP A 128 24.13 -3.84 -17.37
CA ASP A 128 25.08 -4.07 -18.46
C ASP A 128 24.87 -5.43 -19.15
N GLY A 129 24.24 -6.37 -18.43
CA GLY A 129 23.93 -7.71 -18.92
C GLY A 129 22.80 -7.77 -19.95
N ALA A 130 22.51 -8.99 -20.41
CA ALA A 130 21.44 -9.26 -21.37
C ALA A 130 20.18 -9.77 -20.68
N VAL A 131 19.04 -9.12 -20.93
CA VAL A 131 17.69 -9.55 -20.52
C VAL A 131 16.89 -9.87 -21.77
N ASN A 132 16.67 -11.14 -22.08
CA ASN A 132 15.97 -11.54 -23.31
C ASN A 132 14.46 -11.22 -23.27
N GLY A 133 13.88 -11.10 -22.08
CA GLY A 133 12.48 -10.77 -21.87
C GLY A 133 12.24 -9.27 -21.64
N PHE A 134 11.27 -8.99 -20.76
CA PHE A 134 10.90 -7.66 -20.31
C PHE A 134 11.76 -7.20 -19.13
N LEU A 135 12.11 -5.91 -19.09
CA LEU A 135 12.79 -5.27 -17.96
C LEU A 135 11.82 -4.34 -17.23
N GLU A 136 11.66 -4.50 -15.93
CA GLU A 136 11.03 -3.51 -15.04
C GLU A 136 12.03 -3.07 -13.97
N ALA A 137 12.43 -1.81 -13.99
CA ALA A 137 13.39 -1.26 -13.05
C ALA A 137 12.82 -0.02 -12.34
N SER A 138 12.92 0.00 -11.01
CA SER A 138 12.44 1.11 -10.19
C SER A 138 13.49 1.53 -9.17
N GLY A 139 13.99 2.76 -9.27
CA GLY A 139 15.05 3.22 -8.40
C GLY A 139 15.30 4.72 -8.37
N GLY A 140 16.35 5.13 -7.65
CA GLY A 140 16.79 6.52 -7.63
C GLY A 140 17.53 6.87 -8.92
N GLU A 141 18.59 6.12 -9.19
CA GLU A 141 19.46 6.25 -10.35
C GLU A 141 19.51 4.92 -11.09
N ILE A 142 19.29 4.97 -12.40
CA ILE A 142 19.28 3.78 -13.25
C ILE A 142 20.15 4.04 -14.47
N SER A 143 21.16 3.19 -14.69
CA SER A 143 21.98 3.13 -15.90
C SER A 143 21.64 1.86 -16.67
N LEU A 144 21.33 2.01 -17.96
CA LEU A 144 21.09 0.90 -18.87
C LEU A 144 22.12 0.95 -19.99
N ASP A 145 23.00 -0.04 -20.06
CA ASP A 145 24.02 -0.21 -21.10
C ASP A 145 23.98 -1.62 -21.75
N GLY A 146 23.16 -2.51 -21.21
CA GLY A 146 22.94 -3.87 -21.70
C GLY A 146 21.88 -4.03 -22.79
N THR A 147 21.56 -5.28 -23.10
CA THR A 147 20.55 -5.62 -24.12
C THR A 147 19.23 -6.07 -23.46
N ILE A 148 18.11 -5.49 -23.90
CA ILE A 148 16.76 -5.84 -23.49
C ILE A 148 16.00 -6.34 -24.71
N GLY A 149 15.58 -7.60 -24.72
CA GLY A 149 14.98 -8.24 -25.88
C GLY A 149 13.53 -7.80 -26.19
N ARG A 150 12.82 -7.27 -25.21
CA ARG A 150 11.43 -6.78 -25.34
C ARG A 150 11.30 -5.33 -24.85
N ASP A 151 10.17 -5.00 -24.23
CA ASP A 151 9.93 -3.67 -23.66
C ASP A 151 10.75 -3.46 -22.38
N ALA A 152 11.06 -2.20 -22.08
CA ALA A 152 11.68 -1.77 -20.85
C ALA A 152 10.79 -0.74 -20.15
N ARG A 153 10.42 -0.99 -18.90
CA ARG A 153 9.70 -0.05 -18.05
C ARG A 153 10.60 0.44 -16.93
N VAL A 154 10.84 1.75 -16.90
CA VAL A 154 11.78 2.35 -15.96
C VAL A 154 11.09 3.45 -15.16
N ARG A 155 11.22 3.39 -13.84
CA ARG A 155 10.80 4.45 -12.91
C ARG A 155 12.01 4.93 -12.15
N ALA A 156 12.50 6.12 -12.49
CA ALA A 156 13.74 6.63 -11.91
C ALA A 156 13.65 8.13 -11.61
N ARG A 157 14.46 8.59 -10.65
CA ARG A 157 14.73 10.02 -10.49
C ARG A 157 15.73 10.51 -11.55
N ARG A 158 16.73 9.69 -11.88
CA ARG A 158 17.65 9.87 -13.02
C ARG A 158 17.77 8.58 -13.83
N LEU A 159 17.69 8.69 -15.14
CA LEU A 159 17.84 7.58 -16.08
C LEU A 159 18.92 7.93 -17.11
N ARG A 160 19.94 7.07 -17.20
CA ARG A 160 20.96 7.12 -18.25
C ARG A 160 20.79 5.88 -19.12
N ILE A 161 20.66 6.11 -20.42
CA ILE A 161 20.77 5.08 -21.45
C ILE A 161 22.14 5.29 -22.10
N GLY A 162 23.06 4.37 -21.90
CA GLY A 162 24.40 4.49 -22.45
C GLY A 162 24.54 3.92 -23.87
N PRO A 163 25.74 3.99 -24.46
CA PRO A 163 25.98 3.66 -25.86
C PRO A 163 25.80 2.17 -26.19
N GLY A 164 25.89 1.27 -25.20
CA GLY A 164 25.72 -0.17 -25.39
C GLY A 164 24.25 -0.60 -25.43
N ALA A 165 23.34 0.27 -25.00
CA ALA A 165 21.96 -0.08 -24.75
C ALA A 165 21.22 -0.49 -26.04
N ARG A 166 20.60 -1.68 -26.02
CA ARG A 166 19.76 -2.18 -27.12
C ARG A 166 18.42 -2.65 -26.60
N ILE A 167 17.35 -1.95 -26.94
CA ILE A 167 15.98 -2.27 -26.50
C ILE A 167 15.18 -2.73 -27.71
N GLY A 168 14.74 -3.99 -27.70
CA GLY A 168 13.99 -4.62 -28.79
C GLY A 168 12.52 -4.20 -28.89
N GLY A 169 11.97 -3.57 -27.84
CA GLY A 169 10.60 -3.07 -27.78
C GLY A 169 10.49 -1.61 -27.38
N ASN A 170 9.40 -1.25 -26.72
CA ASN A 170 9.11 0.10 -26.26
C ASN A 170 9.86 0.43 -24.96
N LEU A 171 10.33 1.67 -24.83
CA LEU A 171 10.88 2.20 -23.58
C LEU A 171 9.82 3.06 -22.88
N GLU A 172 9.14 2.50 -21.89
CA GLU A 172 8.23 3.25 -21.01
C GLU A 172 9.01 3.84 -19.83
N HIS A 173 9.13 5.15 -19.74
CA HIS A 173 9.85 5.79 -18.64
C HIS A 173 8.99 6.75 -17.83
N ASN A 174 9.20 6.76 -16.52
CA ASN A 174 8.67 7.75 -15.60
C ASN A 174 9.84 8.46 -14.92
N VAL A 175 10.31 9.53 -15.57
CA VAL A 175 11.44 10.35 -15.14
C VAL A 175 11.07 11.82 -15.35
N ALA A 176 11.49 12.69 -14.43
CA ALA A 176 11.27 14.12 -14.57
C ALA A 176 12.03 14.69 -15.78
N THR A 177 11.47 15.70 -16.44
CA THR A 177 12.11 16.38 -17.57
C THR A 177 13.48 16.91 -17.17
N GLY A 178 14.52 16.60 -17.95
CA GLY A 178 15.91 17.02 -17.68
C GLY A 178 16.77 15.98 -16.95
N ASN A 179 16.19 14.90 -16.44
CA ASN A 179 16.92 13.82 -15.76
C ASN A 179 17.03 12.53 -16.60
N LEU A 180 16.75 12.62 -17.90
CA LEU A 180 16.89 11.54 -18.86
C LEU A 180 18.03 11.90 -19.82
N THR A 181 19.09 11.09 -19.83
CA THR A 181 20.20 11.20 -20.76
C THR A 181 20.22 9.95 -21.63
N ILE A 182 20.06 10.11 -22.94
CA ILE A 182 20.16 9.02 -23.91
C ILE A 182 21.39 9.27 -24.77
N ASP A 183 22.30 8.31 -24.79
CA ASP A 183 23.46 8.35 -25.68
C ASP A 183 23.02 8.17 -27.14
N PRO A 184 23.58 8.93 -28.11
CA PRO A 184 23.24 8.79 -29.53
C PRO A 184 23.48 7.39 -30.12
N ALA A 185 24.35 6.59 -29.52
CA ALA A 185 24.63 5.22 -29.98
C ALA A 185 23.59 4.18 -29.50
N ALA A 186 22.71 4.54 -28.56
CA ALA A 186 21.68 3.64 -28.04
C ALA A 186 20.66 3.26 -29.11
N GLN A 187 20.30 1.98 -29.17
CA GLN A 187 19.34 1.45 -30.15
C GLN A 187 18.04 1.08 -29.47
N ILE A 188 16.96 1.78 -29.81
CA ILE A 188 15.61 1.50 -29.31
C ILE A 188 14.75 1.20 -30.52
N ALA A 189 14.29 -0.04 -30.65
CA ALA A 189 13.52 -0.50 -31.81
C ALA A 189 12.06 0.01 -31.78
N GLY A 190 11.49 0.21 -30.59
CA GLY A 190 10.14 0.73 -30.38
C GLY A 190 10.07 2.22 -30.06
N GLU A 191 8.95 2.64 -29.47
CA GLU A 191 8.70 4.03 -29.08
C GLU A 191 9.18 4.33 -27.65
N VAL A 192 9.63 5.57 -27.41
CA VAL A 192 9.95 6.08 -26.07
C VAL A 192 8.72 6.78 -25.49
N ILE A 193 8.05 6.12 -24.55
CA ILE A 193 6.77 6.54 -23.97
C ILE A 193 6.98 7.12 -22.57
N ALA A 194 6.71 8.41 -22.39
CA ALA A 194 6.79 9.06 -21.08
C ALA A 194 5.48 8.89 -20.29
N ARG A 195 5.47 8.00 -19.27
CA ARG A 195 4.33 7.84 -18.33
C ARG A 195 4.51 8.74 -17.11
N ARG A 196 3.82 9.88 -17.08
CA ARG A 196 3.78 10.75 -15.90
C ARG A 196 2.68 10.27 -14.93
N PRO A 197 2.99 9.94 -13.67
CA PRO A 197 1.97 9.68 -12.69
C PRO A 197 1.14 10.96 -12.50
N PRO A 198 -0.17 10.86 -12.22
CA PRO A 198 -0.97 12.02 -11.90
C PRO A 198 -0.29 12.78 -10.76
N THR A 199 -0.01 14.06 -10.99
CA THR A 199 0.76 14.89 -10.05
C THR A 199 0.14 14.80 -8.66
N ARG A 200 0.95 14.73 -7.60
CA ARG A 200 0.47 14.76 -6.20
C ARG A 200 -0.55 15.89 -5.97
N THR A 201 -0.36 17.02 -6.64
CA THR A 201 -1.30 18.16 -6.69
C THR A 201 -2.70 17.77 -7.18
N PHE A 202 -2.82 16.96 -8.24
CA PHE A 202 -4.12 16.49 -8.75
C PHE A 202 -4.87 15.63 -7.73
N LEU A 203 -4.16 14.72 -7.05
CA LEU A 203 -4.74 13.92 -5.97
C LEU A 203 -5.18 14.78 -4.78
N TRP A 204 -4.44 15.83 -4.44
CA TRP A 204 -4.84 16.82 -3.43
C TRP A 204 -6.08 17.60 -3.84
N VAL A 205 -6.14 18.11 -5.08
CA VAL A 205 -7.30 18.84 -5.60
C VAL A 205 -8.55 17.98 -5.57
N LEU A 206 -8.46 16.72 -6.02
CA LEU A 206 -9.57 15.78 -6.00
C LEU A 206 -10.06 15.50 -4.56
N ARG A 207 -9.14 15.36 -3.60
CA ARG A 207 -9.46 15.16 -2.19
C ARG A 207 -10.16 16.37 -1.57
N VAL A 208 -9.68 17.58 -1.88
CA VAL A 208 -10.32 18.83 -1.44
C VAL A 208 -11.71 18.98 -2.05
N ALA A 209 -11.86 18.71 -3.35
CA ALA A 209 -13.15 18.76 -4.03
C ALA A 209 -14.18 17.80 -3.42
N TRP A 210 -13.77 16.55 -3.13
CA TRP A 210 -14.61 15.58 -2.43
C TRP A 210 -15.04 16.05 -1.04
N TYR A 211 -14.13 16.66 -0.29
CA TYR A 211 -14.43 17.17 1.05
C TYR A 211 -15.36 18.40 1.00
N LEU A 212 -15.19 19.29 0.02
CA LEU A 212 -16.12 20.40 -0.21
C LEU A 212 -17.52 19.89 -0.56
N GLY A 213 -17.63 18.82 -1.35
CA GLY A 213 -18.89 18.13 -1.60
C GLY A 213 -19.53 17.58 -0.31
N PHE A 214 -18.72 17.04 0.61
CA PHE A 214 -19.16 16.63 1.95
C PHE A 214 -19.68 17.79 2.79
N LEU A 215 -18.98 18.92 2.82
CA LEU A 215 -19.45 20.10 3.53
C LEU A 215 -20.75 20.65 2.93
N ALA A 216 -20.86 20.73 1.61
CA ALA A 216 -22.09 21.18 0.96
C ALA A 216 -23.28 20.27 1.28
N THR A 217 -23.11 18.96 1.09
CA THR A 217 -24.17 17.96 1.33
C THR A 217 -24.56 17.88 2.80
N GLY A 218 -23.58 17.89 3.71
CA GLY A 218 -23.82 17.91 5.14
C GLY A 218 -24.55 19.17 5.62
N ALA A 219 -24.19 20.34 5.10
CA ALA A 219 -24.87 21.60 5.41
C ALA A 219 -26.33 21.57 4.94
N ILE A 220 -26.61 21.05 3.74
CA ILE A 220 -27.98 20.86 3.22
C ILE A 220 -28.76 19.91 4.12
N ALA A 221 -28.18 18.76 4.50
CA ALA A 221 -28.84 17.78 5.38
C ALA A 221 -29.18 18.36 6.76
N VAL A 222 -28.24 19.12 7.37
CA VAL A 222 -28.47 19.80 8.66
C VAL A 222 -29.55 20.88 8.54
N ALA A 223 -29.57 21.63 7.43
CA ALA A 223 -30.58 22.65 7.18
C ALA A 223 -31.98 22.05 6.95
N LEU A 224 -32.06 20.88 6.31
CA LEU A 224 -33.31 20.18 6.02
C LEU A 224 -33.89 19.49 7.27
N PHE A 225 -33.03 18.95 8.14
CA PHE A 225 -33.44 18.21 9.35
C PHE A 225 -32.83 18.78 10.66
N PRO A 226 -33.09 20.05 11.02
CA PRO A 226 -32.44 20.72 12.14
C PRO A 226 -32.75 20.07 13.49
N ARG A 227 -33.97 19.55 13.68
CA ARG A 227 -34.39 18.88 14.91
C ARG A 227 -33.66 17.55 15.16
N LEU A 228 -33.33 16.81 14.08
CA LEU A 228 -32.55 15.56 14.20
C LEU A 228 -31.07 15.87 14.47
N ALA A 229 -30.52 16.89 13.80
CA ALA A 229 -29.15 17.33 14.03
C ALA A 229 -28.90 17.77 15.48
N ASP A 230 -29.81 18.55 16.07
CA ASP A 230 -29.70 18.99 17.46
C ASP A 230 -29.88 17.83 18.46
N ALA A 231 -30.83 16.93 18.22
CA ALA A 231 -31.04 15.76 19.08
C ALA A 231 -29.84 14.79 19.04
N ALA A 232 -29.26 14.58 17.86
CA ALA A 232 -28.06 13.75 17.70
C ALA A 232 -26.87 14.37 18.44
N ARG A 233 -26.70 15.70 18.35
CA ARG A 233 -25.64 16.41 19.06
C ARG A 233 -25.75 16.29 20.59
N GLN A 234 -26.96 16.42 21.16
CA GLN A 234 -27.16 16.30 22.62
C GLN A 234 -26.83 14.90 23.16
N SER A 235 -26.97 13.87 22.31
CA SER A 235 -26.68 12.49 22.67
C SER A 235 -25.17 12.25 22.88
N ILE A 236 -24.31 12.94 22.12
CA ILE A 236 -22.85 12.89 22.28
C ILE A 236 -22.42 13.48 23.63
N THR A 237 -23.01 14.60 24.05
CA THR A 237 -22.63 15.28 25.30
C THR A 237 -23.05 14.52 26.55
N ARG A 238 -24.18 13.80 26.51
CA ARG A 238 -24.73 13.14 27.71
C ARG A 238 -24.17 11.73 27.95
N ARG A 239 -23.88 10.95 26.90
CA ARG A 239 -23.40 9.55 27.02
C ARG A 239 -22.45 9.16 25.87
N PRO A 240 -21.20 9.66 25.87
CA PRO A 240 -20.25 9.43 24.77
C PRO A 240 -19.93 7.95 24.56
N TRP A 241 -19.73 7.18 25.63
CA TRP A 241 -19.42 5.74 25.55
C TRP A 241 -20.58 4.90 25.01
N ALA A 242 -21.82 5.26 25.35
CA ALA A 242 -23.00 4.59 24.78
C ALA A 242 -23.13 4.90 23.28
N ALA A 243 -22.85 6.14 22.85
CA ALA A 243 -22.85 6.50 21.43
C ALA A 243 -21.78 5.73 20.64
N VAL A 244 -20.59 5.50 21.20
CA VAL A 244 -19.59 4.64 20.55
C VAL A 244 -20.10 3.19 20.43
N GLY A 245 -20.65 2.62 21.50
CA GLY A 245 -21.17 1.25 21.51
C GLY A 245 -22.29 1.02 20.49
N PHE A 246 -23.28 1.93 20.42
CA PHE A 246 -24.34 1.87 19.42
C PHE A 246 -23.84 2.10 17.99
N GLY A 247 -22.78 2.91 17.82
CA GLY A 247 -22.14 3.10 16.52
C GLY A 247 -21.46 1.84 16.00
N VAL A 248 -20.72 1.13 16.86
CA VAL A 248 -20.13 -0.17 16.54
C VAL A 248 -21.23 -1.18 16.20
N LEU A 249 -22.28 -1.24 17.02
CA LEU A 249 -23.40 -2.14 16.78
C LEU A 249 -24.08 -1.84 15.44
N TRP A 250 -24.28 -0.57 15.07
CA TRP A 250 -24.89 -0.19 13.80
C TRP A 250 -24.04 -0.60 12.59
N ILE A 251 -22.72 -0.43 12.67
CA ILE A 251 -21.78 -0.81 11.60
C ILE A 251 -21.80 -2.31 11.34
N ILE A 252 -22.01 -3.14 12.37
CA ILE A 252 -22.04 -4.59 12.24
C ILE A 252 -23.46 -5.08 11.92
N ALA A 253 -24.47 -4.56 12.61
CA ALA A 253 -25.85 -5.05 12.52
C ALA A 253 -26.51 -4.70 11.19
N MET A 254 -26.28 -3.52 10.63
CA MET A 254 -26.89 -3.13 9.35
C MET A 254 -26.49 -3.99 8.15
N PRO A 255 -25.20 -4.27 7.89
CA PRO A 255 -24.82 -5.16 6.78
C PRO A 255 -25.30 -6.59 7.01
N VAL A 256 -25.32 -7.09 8.25
CA VAL A 256 -25.88 -8.40 8.57
C VAL A 256 -27.39 -8.43 8.30
N ALA A 257 -28.13 -7.40 8.72
CA ALA A 257 -29.56 -7.28 8.45
C ALA A 257 -29.85 -7.17 6.94
N ALA A 258 -29.08 -6.37 6.20
CA ALA A 258 -29.21 -6.26 4.75
C ALA A 258 -28.91 -7.61 4.05
N ALA A 259 -27.89 -8.34 4.49
CA ALA A 259 -27.56 -9.67 3.97
C ALA A 259 -28.67 -10.69 4.27
N LEU A 260 -29.22 -10.70 5.48
CA LEU A 260 -30.32 -11.59 5.87
C LEU A 260 -31.57 -11.33 5.03
N VAL A 261 -31.89 -10.06 4.77
CA VAL A 261 -33.02 -9.66 3.91
C VAL A 261 -32.76 -10.09 2.45
N ALA A 262 -31.52 -9.95 1.97
CA ALA A 262 -31.13 -10.33 0.62
C ALA A 262 -31.19 -11.84 0.33
N ILE A 263 -31.22 -12.70 1.37
CA ILE A 263 -31.43 -14.16 1.19
C ILE A 263 -32.78 -14.43 0.52
N THR A 264 -33.76 -13.57 0.73
CA THR A 264 -35.04 -13.66 0.02
C THR A 264 -34.93 -12.95 -1.34
N ILE A 265 -35.38 -13.61 -2.41
CA ILE A 265 -35.38 -13.02 -3.77
C ILE A 265 -36.16 -11.69 -3.78
N VAL A 266 -37.27 -11.63 -3.04
CA VAL A 266 -38.10 -10.41 -2.87
C VAL A 266 -37.42 -9.36 -1.98
N GLY A 267 -36.48 -9.76 -1.13
CA GLY A 267 -35.76 -8.87 -0.24
C GLY A 267 -34.54 -8.23 -0.88
N ILE A 268 -34.09 -8.63 -2.07
CA ILE A 268 -32.95 -8.00 -2.77
C ILE A 268 -33.20 -6.49 -3.00
N PRO A 269 -34.37 -6.04 -3.53
CA PRO A 269 -34.66 -4.61 -3.65
C PRO A 269 -34.64 -3.89 -2.29
N LEU A 270 -35.18 -4.52 -1.24
CA LEU A 270 -35.22 -3.95 0.11
C LEU A 270 -33.82 -3.87 0.75
N ALA A 271 -32.99 -4.89 0.56
CA ALA A 271 -31.61 -4.94 1.00
C ALA A 271 -30.77 -3.85 0.33
N LEU A 272 -31.02 -3.57 -0.96
CA LEU A 272 -30.35 -2.49 -1.68
C LEU A 272 -30.72 -1.11 -1.13
N ILE A 273 -32.00 -0.89 -0.78
CA ILE A 273 -32.45 0.33 -0.11
C ILE A 273 -31.82 0.45 1.28
N LEU A 274 -31.81 -0.64 2.07
CA LEU A 274 -31.17 -0.67 3.39
C LEU A 274 -29.67 -0.40 3.31
N PHE A 275 -28.99 -0.95 2.33
CA PHE A 275 -27.57 -0.72 2.09
C PHE A 275 -27.29 0.73 1.65
N ALA A 276 -28.14 1.30 0.80
CA ALA A 276 -28.04 2.71 0.43
C ALA A 276 -28.23 3.63 1.65
N LEU A 277 -29.23 3.36 2.49
CA LEU A 277 -29.43 4.06 3.76
C LEU A 277 -28.24 3.89 4.71
N TYR A 278 -27.63 2.70 4.74
CA TYR A 278 -26.42 2.44 5.51
C TYR A 278 -25.24 3.31 5.04
N VAL A 279 -24.97 3.37 3.74
CA VAL A 279 -23.92 4.24 3.16
C VAL A 279 -24.18 5.72 3.46
N ILE A 280 -25.44 6.17 3.31
CA ILE A 280 -25.85 7.53 3.67
C ILE A 280 -25.63 7.78 5.17
N SER A 281 -25.95 6.83 6.04
CA SER A 281 -25.73 6.96 7.48
C SER A 281 -24.25 7.06 7.85
N LEU A 282 -23.37 6.27 7.22
CA LEU A 282 -21.91 6.35 7.38
C LEU A 282 -21.36 7.72 6.94
N TYR A 283 -21.94 8.28 5.88
CA TYR A 283 -21.60 9.60 5.38
C TYR A 283 -22.07 10.70 6.35
N LEU A 284 -23.35 10.68 6.77
CA LEU A 284 -23.93 11.68 7.68
C LEU A 284 -23.43 11.58 9.12
N GLY A 285 -22.98 10.42 9.59
CA GLY A 285 -22.47 10.25 10.96
C GLY A 285 -21.35 11.25 11.28
N ARG A 286 -20.46 11.48 10.32
CA ARG A 286 -19.37 12.46 10.43
C ARG A 286 -19.87 13.89 10.67
N ALA A 287 -21.04 14.23 10.15
CA ALA A 287 -21.62 15.56 10.28
C ALA A 287 -22.03 15.89 11.72
N VAL A 288 -22.45 14.88 12.50
CA VAL A 288 -22.82 15.06 13.91
C VAL A 288 -21.61 15.45 14.77
N VAL A 289 -20.44 14.85 14.48
CA VAL A 289 -19.18 15.19 15.15
C VAL A 289 -18.64 16.55 14.69
N ALA A 290 -18.79 16.88 13.42
CA ALA A 290 -18.49 18.22 12.90
C ALA A 290 -19.33 19.30 13.61
N LEU A 291 -20.63 19.06 13.82
CA LEU A 291 -21.51 19.96 14.58
C LEU A 291 -21.10 20.11 16.03
N TRP A 292 -20.74 19.02 16.70
CA TRP A 292 -20.27 19.05 18.09
C TRP A 292 -18.98 19.85 18.23
N LEU A 293 -17.99 19.55 17.37
CA LEU A 293 -16.68 20.20 17.38
C LEU A 293 -16.79 21.69 17.04
N GLY A 294 -17.61 22.03 16.07
CA GLY A 294 -17.83 23.42 15.67
C GLY A 294 -18.54 24.25 16.73
N ARG A 295 -19.53 23.68 17.45
CA ARG A 295 -20.13 24.42 18.57
C ARG A 295 -19.24 24.48 19.81
N PHE A 296 -18.36 23.51 20.01
CA PHE A 296 -17.30 23.62 21.02
C PHE A 296 -16.38 24.83 20.73
N LEU A 297 -16.05 25.06 19.45
CA LEU A 297 -15.22 26.19 19.00
C LEU A 297 -15.95 27.53 18.98
N LEU A 298 -17.22 27.57 18.53
CA LEU A 298 -18.01 28.81 18.46
C LEU A 298 -18.64 29.24 19.80
N GLY A 299 -18.68 28.35 20.79
CA GLY A 299 -19.17 28.64 22.14
C GLY A 299 -20.56 29.30 22.16
N SER A 300 -20.77 30.26 23.07
CA SER A 300 -22.03 30.98 23.30
C SER A 300 -22.47 31.91 22.15
N ARG A 301 -21.66 32.06 21.08
CA ARG A 301 -21.99 32.89 19.91
C ARG A 301 -22.86 32.18 18.86
N ALA A 302 -23.02 30.85 18.95
CA ALA A 302 -23.91 30.10 18.07
C ALA A 302 -25.37 30.31 18.50
N ARG A 303 -26.10 31.20 17.79
CA ARG A 303 -27.55 31.37 17.98
C ARG A 303 -28.27 30.03 17.78
N PRO A 304 -29.34 29.71 18.54
CA PRO A 304 -30.08 28.45 18.43
C PRO A 304 -30.88 28.31 17.12
N GLU A 305 -30.80 29.30 16.23
CA GLU A 305 -31.48 29.33 14.95
C GLU A 305 -30.73 28.53 13.87
N ARG A 306 -31.42 28.20 12.76
CA ARG A 306 -30.90 27.38 11.64
C ARG A 306 -29.52 27.84 11.16
N THR A 307 -29.27 29.15 11.13
CA THR A 307 -27.99 29.75 10.74
C THR A 307 -26.84 29.40 11.69
N GLY A 308 -27.08 29.33 13.00
CA GLY A 308 -26.06 28.97 13.99
C GLY A 308 -25.66 27.49 13.95
N LEU A 309 -26.59 26.62 13.56
CA LEU A 309 -26.33 25.18 13.34
C LEU A 309 -25.45 24.94 12.11
N VAL A 310 -25.79 25.60 10.99
CA VAL A 310 -24.99 25.51 9.76
C VAL A 310 -23.60 26.12 9.97
N LEU A 311 -23.50 27.25 10.67
CA LEU A 311 -22.20 27.87 10.98
C LEU A 311 -21.35 26.99 11.90
N SER A 312 -21.97 26.31 12.87
CA SER A 312 -21.28 25.32 13.70
C SER A 312 -20.80 24.13 12.87
N PHE A 313 -21.63 23.59 11.98
CA PHE A 313 -21.23 22.50 11.09
C PHE A 313 -20.06 22.90 10.18
N LEU A 314 -20.10 24.08 9.57
CA LEU A 314 -19.02 24.58 8.70
C LEU A 314 -17.72 24.80 9.48
N GLY A 315 -17.81 25.38 10.69
CA GLY A 315 -16.64 25.60 11.55
C GLY A 315 -15.97 24.30 11.99
N GLY A 316 -16.74 23.33 12.49
CA GLY A 316 -16.18 22.03 12.91
C GLY A 316 -15.80 21.13 11.72
N GLY A 317 -16.50 21.25 10.60
CA GLY A 317 -16.16 20.60 9.34
C GLY A 317 -14.83 21.10 8.77
N LEU A 318 -14.52 22.40 8.92
CA LEU A 318 -13.23 22.97 8.55
C LEU A 318 -12.09 22.46 9.44
N VAL A 319 -12.33 22.31 10.74
CA VAL A 319 -11.33 21.73 11.65
C VAL A 319 -11.08 20.25 11.34
N LEU A 320 -12.13 19.48 11.05
CA LEU A 320 -11.98 18.10 10.58
C LEU A 320 -11.22 18.01 9.25
N LEU A 321 -11.37 19.01 8.36
CA LEU A 321 -10.59 19.09 7.11
C LEU A 321 -9.11 19.24 7.44
N LEU A 322 -8.77 20.20 8.30
CA LEU A 322 -7.39 20.48 8.71
C LEU A 322 -6.74 19.28 9.42
N LEU A 323 -7.48 18.59 10.29
CA LEU A 323 -7.00 17.38 10.96
C LEU A 323 -6.84 16.19 10.00
N SER A 324 -7.64 16.13 8.93
CA SER A 324 -7.61 15.05 7.94
C SER A 324 -6.54 15.22 6.86
N ILE A 325 -5.76 16.31 6.89
CA ILE A 325 -4.59 16.53 6.03
C ILE A 325 -3.47 15.52 6.35
N VAL A 326 -3.37 15.08 7.61
CA VAL A 326 -2.40 14.06 8.03
C VAL A 326 -2.96 12.67 7.65
N PRO A 327 -2.36 11.92 6.71
CA PRO A 327 -3.00 10.73 6.13
C PRO A 327 -3.32 9.62 7.14
N LEU A 328 -2.41 9.37 8.09
CA LEU A 328 -2.54 8.31 9.09
C LEU A 328 -3.51 8.71 10.21
N VAL A 329 -3.39 9.96 10.67
CA VAL A 329 -4.21 10.51 11.76
C VAL A 329 -5.63 10.81 11.29
N GLY A 330 -5.78 11.31 10.05
CA GLY A 330 -7.06 11.60 9.42
C GLY A 330 -7.93 10.35 9.22
N GLY A 331 -7.34 9.21 8.85
CA GLY A 331 -8.09 7.95 8.73
C GLY A 331 -8.71 7.52 10.07
N MET A 332 -7.91 7.58 11.14
CA MET A 332 -8.37 7.16 12.47
C MET A 332 -9.38 8.15 13.07
N ILE A 333 -9.15 9.45 12.94
CA ILE A 333 -10.09 10.49 13.39
C ILE A 333 -11.42 10.38 12.65
N THR A 334 -11.39 10.21 11.33
CA THR A 334 -12.63 10.10 10.54
C THR A 334 -13.38 8.80 10.82
N LEU A 335 -12.71 7.72 11.22
CA LEU A 335 -13.35 6.48 11.66
C LEU A 335 -14.05 6.65 13.02
N ILE A 336 -13.34 7.20 14.01
CA ILE A 336 -13.89 7.48 15.35
C ILE A 336 -15.06 8.46 15.23
N ALA A 337 -14.94 9.49 14.38
CA ALA A 337 -16.00 10.45 14.15
C ALA A 337 -17.26 9.80 13.55
N THR A 338 -17.11 8.87 12.60
CA THR A 338 -18.25 8.11 12.04
C THR A 338 -18.91 7.24 13.10
N LEU A 339 -18.13 6.53 13.91
CA LEU A 339 -18.62 5.66 14.98
C LEU A 339 -19.47 6.44 15.99
N VAL A 340 -18.93 7.55 16.51
CA VAL A 340 -19.64 8.39 17.48
C VAL A 340 -20.90 9.00 16.89
N GLY A 341 -20.83 9.49 15.65
CA GLY A 341 -21.95 10.13 14.98
C GLY A 341 -23.10 9.17 14.63
N LEU A 342 -22.79 7.95 14.20
CA LEU A 342 -23.79 6.92 13.93
C LEU A 342 -24.55 6.51 15.19
N GLY A 343 -23.84 6.22 16.28
CA GLY A 343 -24.52 5.80 17.50
C GLY A 343 -25.29 6.92 18.19
N ALA A 344 -24.86 8.18 18.02
CA ALA A 344 -25.65 9.33 18.44
C ALA A 344 -26.99 9.43 17.68
N GLY A 345 -27.00 9.14 16.37
CA GLY A 345 -28.23 9.05 15.58
C GLY A 345 -29.13 7.89 16.02
N ALA A 346 -28.56 6.70 16.25
CA ALA A 346 -29.31 5.53 16.71
C ALA A 346 -29.97 5.75 18.08
N LEU A 347 -29.28 6.42 19.02
CA LEU A 347 -29.80 6.75 20.35
C LEU A 347 -31.01 7.70 20.30
N VAL A 348 -31.06 8.61 19.32
CA VAL A 348 -32.21 9.52 19.15
C VAL A 348 -33.43 8.76 18.64
N LEU A 349 -33.23 7.82 17.71
CA LEU A 349 -34.30 6.98 17.19
C LEU A 349 -34.85 6.04 18.26
N ALA A 350 -33.98 5.43 19.06
CA ALA A 350 -34.37 4.51 20.15
C ALA A 350 -35.16 5.18 21.29
N ARG A 351 -34.97 6.50 21.52
CA ARG A 351 -35.74 7.24 22.54
C ARG A 351 -37.16 7.56 22.08
N ARG A 352 -37.36 7.84 20.79
CA ARG A 352 -38.70 8.13 20.25
C ARG A 352 -39.63 6.91 20.27
N SER A 353 -39.08 5.70 20.18
CA SER A 353 -39.85 4.46 20.28
C SER A 353 -40.36 4.16 21.69
N VAL A 354 -39.74 4.71 22.74
CA VAL A 354 -40.15 4.45 24.14
C VAL A 354 -41.30 5.36 24.60
N GLU A 355 -41.47 6.53 23.98
CA GLU A 355 -42.55 7.47 24.33
C GLU A 355 -43.91 7.15 23.66
N THR A 356 -44.00 6.08 22.87
CA THR A 356 -45.22 5.73 22.09
C THR A 356 -45.99 4.51 22.61
N VAL A 357 -45.71 4.04 23.83
CA VAL A 357 -46.58 3.06 24.50
C VAL A 357 -47.61 3.83 25.33
N PRO A 358 -48.89 3.92 24.91
CA PRO A 358 -49.93 4.42 25.79
C PRO A 358 -50.21 3.35 26.86
N SER A 359 -50.26 3.80 28.11
CA SER A 359 -50.79 3.02 29.24
C SER A 359 -52.26 2.65 29.03
#